data_AF-A0A1H5KD88-F1
#
_entry.id   AF-A0A1H5KD88-F1
#
_cell.length_a   1.000
_cell.length_b   1.000
_cell.length_c   1.000
_cell.angle_alpha   90.00
_cell.angle_beta   90.00
_cell.angle_gamma   90.00
#
_symmetry.space_group_name_H-M   'P 1'
#
loop_
_entity.id
_entity.type
_entity.pdbx_description
1 polymer ?
#
loop_
_entity_poly.entity_id
_entity_poly.type
_entity_poly.pdbx_seq_one_letter_code
_entity_poly.pdbx_strand_id
1 'polypeptide(L)'
;MIHIKVKEFEKYAKMWIPLVEKFEGIHHGYFLPHEGANNIAVALFSFKSLSMYEKYRIDSETDTACKKAYEFAYKTKCIISYERNFLKPILDETSTKTN
;
A
#
# COMPACT_ATOMS: atom_id res chain seq x y z
N MET A 1 22.92 9.48 -5.36
CA MET A 1 21.49 9.80 -5.59
C MET A 1 20.79 8.54 -6.05
N ILE A 2 19.95 7.95 -5.19
CA ILE A 2 19.17 6.76 -5.53
C ILE A 2 18.06 7.23 -6.47
N HIS A 3 18.10 6.79 -7.72
CA HIS A 3 17.10 7.15 -8.72
C HIS A 3 15.82 6.36 -8.42
N ILE A 4 14.90 6.94 -7.64
CA ILE A 4 13.55 6.38 -7.60
C ILE A 4 12.99 6.48 -9.01
N LYS A 5 12.54 5.34 -9.51
CA LYS A 5 11.76 5.25 -10.73
C LYS A 5 10.33 5.70 -10.44
N VAL A 6 10.14 7.00 -10.26
CA VAL A 6 8.89 7.59 -9.74
C VAL A 6 7.71 7.20 -10.63
N LYS A 7 7.87 7.28 -11.95
CA LYS A 7 6.82 6.93 -12.92
C LYS A 7 6.41 5.46 -12.80
N GLU A 8 7.37 4.57 -12.66
CA GLU A 8 7.14 3.13 -12.47
C GLU A 8 6.51 2.87 -11.10
N PHE A 9 6.98 3.53 -10.05
CA PHE A 9 6.38 3.41 -8.72
C PHE A 9 4.93 3.91 -8.72
N GLU A 10 4.62 5.04 -9.36
CA GLU A 10 3.24 5.55 -9.50
C GLU A 10 2.35 4.54 -10.21
N LYS A 11 2.85 3.91 -11.26
CA LYS A 11 2.12 2.85 -11.96
C LYS A 11 1.87 1.65 -11.05
N TYR A 12 2.89 1.21 -10.32
CA TYR A 12 2.76 0.15 -9.33
C TYR A 12 1.74 0.50 -8.24
N ALA A 13 1.81 1.70 -7.68
CA ALA A 13 0.87 2.20 -6.67
C ALA A 13 -0.57 2.19 -7.18
N LYS A 14 -0.81 2.70 -8.39
CA LYS A 14 -2.13 2.69 -9.04
C LYS A 14 -2.67 1.28 -9.30
N MET A 15 -1.79 0.29 -9.50
CA MET A 15 -2.21 -1.11 -9.61
C MET A 15 -2.73 -1.65 -8.26
N TRP A 16 -2.15 -1.22 -7.14
CA TRP A 16 -2.50 -1.74 -5.81
C TRP A 16 -3.76 -1.15 -5.19
N ILE A 17 -4.10 0.10 -5.49
CA ILE A 17 -5.29 0.78 -4.95
C ILE A 17 -6.57 -0.11 -5.08
N PRO A 18 -6.97 -0.56 -6.30
CA PRO A 18 -8.17 -1.39 -6.43
C PRO A 18 -7.99 -2.81 -5.90
N LEU A 19 -6.74 -3.30 -5.76
CA LEU A 19 -6.48 -4.63 -5.20
C LEU A 19 -6.75 -4.65 -3.70
N VAL A 20 -6.36 -3.60 -2.97
CA VAL A 20 -6.64 -3.50 -1.53
C VAL A 20 -8.15 -3.49 -1.28
N GLU A 21 -8.92 -2.74 -2.08
CA GLU A 21 -10.38 -2.71 -2.00
C GLU A 21 -11.02 -4.07 -2.31
N LYS A 22 -10.47 -4.80 -3.29
CA LYS A 22 -10.92 -6.17 -3.63
C LYS A 22 -10.85 -7.12 -2.43
N PHE A 23 -9.89 -6.93 -1.52
CA PHE A 23 -9.72 -7.76 -0.32
C PHE A 23 -10.36 -7.15 0.93
N GLU A 24 -11.36 -6.29 0.76
CA GLU A 24 -12.07 -5.59 1.84
C GLU A 24 -11.19 -4.65 2.68
N GLY A 25 -10.03 -4.27 2.16
CA GLY A 25 -9.19 -3.21 2.71
C GLY A 25 -9.70 -1.83 2.27
N ILE A 26 -9.46 -0.83 3.11
CA ILE A 26 -9.69 0.58 2.76
C ILE A 26 -8.33 1.20 2.46
N HIS A 27 -8.16 1.70 1.25
CA HIS A 27 -6.94 2.37 0.84
C HIS A 27 -6.99 3.86 1.18
N HIS A 28 -6.04 4.36 2.00
CA HIS A 28 -5.98 5.76 2.43
C HIS A 28 -5.09 6.63 1.55
N GLY A 29 -4.25 6.03 0.71
CA GLY A 29 -3.44 6.75 -0.27
C GLY A 29 -2.02 6.23 -0.40
N TYR A 30 -1.42 6.56 -1.54
CA TYR A 30 0.01 6.43 -1.79
C TYR A 30 0.60 7.84 -1.80
N PHE A 31 1.58 8.07 -0.95
CA PHE A 31 2.21 9.37 -0.75
C PHE A 31 3.66 9.28 -1.23
N LEU A 32 3.96 10.04 -2.27
CA LEU A 32 5.32 10.27 -2.72
C LEU A 32 5.97 11.39 -1.89
N PRO A 33 7.30 11.37 -1.73
CA PRO A 33 7.98 12.42 -1.02
C PRO A 33 7.84 13.75 -1.78
N HIS A 34 7.25 14.75 -1.13
CA HIS A 34 7.10 16.10 -1.68
C HIS A 34 8.13 17.08 -1.10
N GLU A 35 8.50 16.89 0.16
CA GLU A 35 9.53 17.64 0.88
C GLU A 35 10.24 16.71 1.87
N GLY A 36 11.56 16.87 2.08
CA GLY A 36 12.35 16.02 2.97
C GLY A 36 13.00 14.80 2.28
N ALA A 37 12.91 13.62 2.89
CA ALA A 37 13.55 12.39 2.39
C ALA A 37 13.02 12.04 1.00
N ASN A 38 13.83 12.28 -0.03
CA ASN A 38 13.40 12.15 -1.42
C ASN A 38 13.31 10.70 -1.90
N ASN A 39 13.57 9.71 -1.03
CA ASN A 39 13.75 8.30 -1.38
C ASN A 39 12.69 7.33 -0.81
N ILE A 40 11.66 7.82 -0.12
CA ILE A 40 10.68 7.00 0.61
C ILE A 40 9.26 7.36 0.18
N ALA A 41 8.48 6.36 -0.25
CA ALA A 41 7.05 6.48 -0.49
C ALA A 41 6.27 5.71 0.59
N VAL A 42 5.10 6.23 0.98
CA VAL A 42 4.27 5.66 2.04
C VAL A 42 2.93 5.21 1.46
N ALA A 43 2.52 3.99 1.76
CA ALA A 43 1.19 3.48 1.48
C ALA A 43 0.45 3.30 2.82
N LEU A 44 -0.73 3.89 2.94
CA LEU A 44 -1.59 3.71 4.10
C LEU A 44 -2.86 3.00 3.68
N PHE A 45 -3.23 1.96 4.41
CA PHE A 45 -4.49 1.24 4.24
C PHE A 45 -4.88 0.59 5.56
N SER A 46 -6.16 0.33 5.75
CA SER A 46 -6.69 -0.31 6.95
C SER A 46 -7.59 -1.49 6.63
N PHE A 47 -7.64 -2.44 7.56
CA PHE A 47 -8.58 -3.55 7.57
C PHE A 47 -9.42 -3.50 8.85
N LYS A 48 -10.60 -4.13 8.83
CA LYS A 48 -11.49 -4.19 10.00
C LYS A 48 -10.87 -4.92 11.19
N SER A 49 -9.94 -5.84 10.95
CA SER A 49 -9.22 -6.59 11.98
C SER A 49 -7.87 -7.08 11.46
N LEU A 50 -7.00 -7.51 12.38
CA LEU A 50 -5.74 -8.16 12.03
C LEU A 50 -5.96 -9.47 11.26
N SER A 51 -7.00 -10.24 11.61
CA SER A 51 -7.32 -11.48 10.90
C SER A 51 -7.70 -11.26 9.43
N MET A 52 -8.42 -10.18 9.13
CA MET A 52 -8.75 -9.81 7.74
C MET A 52 -7.49 -9.40 6.97
N TYR A 53 -6.57 -8.68 7.62
CA TYR A 53 -5.28 -8.35 7.04
C TYR A 53 -4.43 -9.60 6.74
N GLU A 54 -4.39 -10.57 7.66
CA GLU A 54 -3.65 -11.82 7.46
C GLU A 54 -4.24 -12.65 6.32
N LYS A 55 -5.57 -12.73 6.24
CA LYS A 55 -6.25 -13.36 5.11
C LYS A 55 -5.91 -12.68 3.79
N TYR A 56 -5.98 -11.35 3.75
CA TYR A 56 -5.55 -10.56 2.58
C TYR A 56 -4.13 -10.93 2.14
N ARG A 57 -3.18 -11.04 3.08
CA ARG A 57 -1.80 -11.39 2.74
C ARG A 57 -1.71 -12.74 2.03
N ILE A 58 -2.37 -13.76 2.57
CA ILE A 58 -2.35 -15.11 1.99
C ILE A 58 -3.04 -15.11 0.62
N ASP A 59 -4.22 -14.49 0.52
CA ASP A 59 -4.98 -14.46 -0.72
C ASP A 59 -4.23 -13.68 -1.83
N SER A 60 -3.54 -12.58 -1.45
CA SER A 60 -2.76 -11.75 -2.37
C SER A 60 -1.57 -12.48 -3.02
N GLU A 61 -1.02 -13.51 -2.36
CA GLU A 61 0.09 -14.30 -2.90
C GLU A 61 -0.34 -15.16 -4.08
N THR A 62 -1.62 -15.55 -4.13
CA THR A 62 -2.15 -16.43 -5.19
C THR A 62 -2.88 -15.67 -6.29
N ASP A 63 -3.40 -14.48 -6.00
CA ASP A 63 -4.14 -13.64 -6.93
C ASP A 63 -3.30 -13.20 -8.14
N THR A 64 -3.90 -13.33 -9.33
CA THR A 64 -3.19 -13.07 -10.59
C THR A 64 -2.89 -11.58 -10.80
N ALA A 65 -3.75 -10.67 -10.32
CA ALA A 65 -3.52 -9.25 -10.45
C ALA A 65 -2.45 -8.75 -9.47
N CYS A 66 -2.43 -9.28 -8.23
CA CYS A 66 -1.35 -9.06 -7.28
C CYS A 66 0.00 -9.56 -7.82
N LYS A 67 0.04 -10.79 -8.39
CA LYS A 67 1.25 -11.32 -9.04
C LYS A 67 1.76 -10.42 -10.16
N LYS A 68 0.87 -9.86 -10.99
CA LYS A 68 1.26 -8.88 -12.03
C LYS A 68 1.86 -7.61 -11.43
N ALA A 69 1.33 -7.12 -10.31
CA ALA A 69 1.90 -5.96 -9.62
C ALA A 69 3.30 -6.27 -9.05
N TYR A 70 3.47 -7.43 -8.39
CA TYR A 70 4.77 -7.88 -7.90
C TYR A 70 5.79 -8.07 -9.03
N GLU A 71 5.40 -8.71 -10.12
CA GLU A 71 6.26 -8.91 -11.30
C GLU A 71 6.67 -7.56 -11.93
N PHE A 72 5.74 -6.60 -11.99
CA PHE A 72 6.04 -5.26 -12.47
C PHE A 72 7.08 -4.55 -11.58
N ALA A 73 6.93 -4.61 -10.25
CA ALA A 73 7.93 -4.06 -9.33
C ALA A 73 9.29 -4.75 -9.46
N TYR A 74 9.30 -6.08 -9.60
CA TYR A 74 10.52 -6.87 -9.79
C TYR A 74 11.26 -6.49 -11.08
N LYS A 75 10.55 -6.44 -12.22
CA LYS A 75 11.12 -6.10 -13.53
C LYS A 75 11.64 -4.67 -13.57
N THR A 76 10.89 -3.73 -13.02
CA THR A 76 11.25 -2.31 -13.05
C THR A 76 12.29 -1.96 -11.99
N LYS A 77 12.40 -2.75 -10.92
CA LYS A 77 13.21 -2.43 -9.72
C LYS A 77 12.80 -1.07 -9.14
N CYS A 78 11.51 -0.75 -9.16
CA CYS A 78 11.00 0.52 -8.62
C CYS A 78 10.93 0.54 -7.08
N ILE A 79 11.09 -0.63 -6.43
CA ILE A 79 11.16 -0.81 -4.98
C ILE A 79 12.47 -1.51 -4.66
N ILE A 80 13.31 -0.88 -3.82
CA ILE A 80 14.61 -1.41 -3.39
C ILE A 80 14.47 -2.14 -2.06
N SER A 81 13.73 -1.52 -1.13
CA SER A 81 13.35 -2.07 0.15
C SER A 81 11.93 -1.62 0.47
N TYR A 82 11.25 -2.35 1.34
CA TYR A 82 9.98 -1.93 1.89
C TYR A 82 9.91 -2.37 3.35
N GLU A 83 9.30 -1.53 4.17
CA GLU A 83 9.01 -1.81 5.57
C GLU A 83 7.49 -1.77 5.77
N ARG A 84 7.02 -2.47 6.81
CA ARG A 84 5.60 -2.51 7.17
C ARG A 84 5.45 -2.26 8.65
N ASN A 85 4.60 -1.28 8.98
CA ASN A 85 4.32 -0.86 10.34
C ASN A 85 2.82 -0.95 10.59
N PHE A 86 2.44 -1.40 11.79
CA PHE A 86 1.06 -1.33 12.26
C PHE A 86 0.90 -0.08 13.12
N LEU A 87 0.06 0.84 12.67
CA LEU A 87 -0.18 2.11 13.34
C LEU A 87 -1.49 2.01 14.12
N LYS A 88 -1.50 2.52 15.35
CA LYS A 88 -2.74 2.73 16.11
C LYS A 88 -3.23 4.14 15.78
N PRO A 89 -4.39 4.30 15.11
CA PRO A 89 -4.91 5.62 14.83
C PRO A 89 -5.33 6.30 16.15
N ILE A 90 -4.96 7.56 16.31
CA ILE A 90 -5.51 8.44 17.35
C ILE A 90 -6.57 9.27 16.64
N LEU A 91 -7.83 8.87 16.81
CA LEU A 91 -8.99 9.59 16.31
C LEU A 91 -9.73 10.17 17.51
N ASP A 92 -10.17 11.42 17.41
CA ASP A 92 -11.02 12.01 18.44
C ASP A 92 -12.33 11.20 18.56
N GLU A 93 -12.82 11.02 19.80
CA GLU A 93 -13.98 10.18 20.14
C GLU A 93 -15.28 10.56 19.39
N THR A 94 -15.29 11.72 18.73
CA THR A 94 -16.41 12.21 17.92
C THR A 94 -16.52 11.55 16.53
N SER A 95 -15.55 10.74 16.12
CA SER A 95 -15.49 10.14 14.78
C SER A 95 -16.09 8.73 14.66
N THR A 96 -16.57 8.12 15.76
CA THR A 96 -17.27 6.82 15.75
C THR A 96 -18.80 6.92 15.58
N LYS A 97 -19.32 8.07 15.13
CA LYS A 97 -20.73 8.20 14.76
C LYS A 97 -20.91 8.74 13.34
N THR A 98 -21.20 7.84 12.40
CA THR A 98 -21.98 7.94 11.13
C THR A 98 -21.38 6.96 10.12
N ASN A 99 -22.10 6.10 9.41
CA ASN A 99 -23.53 5.94 9.09
C ASN A 99 -23.83 4.44 8.93
#